data_AF-A0A955HYY5-F1
#
_entry.id   AF-A0A955HYY5-F1
#
_cell.length_a   1.000
_cell.length_b   1.000
_cell.length_c   1.000
_cell.angle_alpha   90.00
_cell.angle_beta   90.00
_cell.angle_gamma   90.00
#
_symmetry.space_group_name_H-M   'P 1'
#
loop_
_entity.id
_entity.type
_entity.pdbx_description
1 polymer ?
#
loop_
_entity_poly.entity_id
_entity_poly.type
_entity_poly.pdbx_seq_one_letter_code
_entity_poly.pdbx_strand_id
1 'polypeptide(L)'
;RSANSLNVSYTSTKTSSGAFPITIEGDNIYMDLDLYKQPGTDPYKYTVDIIYPDNWAVTDSSELNHAISSLTGQLEMKKDKKLNLSWQYK
;
A
#
# COMPACT_ATOMS: atom_id res chain seq x y z
N ARG A 1 19.89 -12.04 21.88
CA ARG A 1 19.28 -11.02 21.00
C ARG A 1 17.82 -11.40 20.81
N SER A 2 16.90 -10.67 21.43
CA SER A 2 15.46 -10.85 21.21
C SER A 2 15.04 -9.98 20.03
N ALA A 3 14.43 -10.59 19.01
CA ALA A 3 13.78 -9.84 17.93
C ALA A 3 12.36 -9.52 18.40
N ASN A 4 12.09 -8.24 18.65
CA ASN A 4 10.75 -7.77 19.02
C ASN A 4 9.99 -7.51 17.71
N SER A 5 9.14 -8.45 17.29
CA SER A 5 8.27 -8.27 16.11
C SER A 5 6.88 -7.80 16.55
N LEU A 6 6.43 -6.66 16.03
CA LEU A 6 5.04 -6.21 16.15
C LEU A 6 4.33 -6.49 14.82
N ASN A 7 3.30 -7.33 14.85
CA ASN A 7 2.41 -7.53 13.71
C ASN A 7 1.08 -6.83 14.00
N VAL A 8 0.64 -5.96 13.09
CA VAL A 8 -0.65 -5.28 13.15
C VAL A 8 -1.43 -5.65 11.90
N SER A 9 -2.59 -6.27 12.09
CA SER A 9 -3.52 -6.61 11.00
C SER A 9 -4.84 -5.88 11.25
N TYR A 10 -5.39 -5.24 10.22
CA TYR A 10 -6.67 -4.54 10.31
C TYR A 10 -7.51 -4.78 9.06
N THR A 11 -8.83 -4.84 9.23
CA THR A 11 -9.80 -4.91 8.14
C THR A 11 -10.62 -3.62 8.16
N SER A 12 -10.64 -2.89 7.06
CA SER A 12 -11.49 -1.71 6.89
C SER A 12 -12.67 -2.06 6.01
N THR A 13 -13.88 -1.75 6.47
CA THR A 13 -15.11 -1.87 5.68
C THR A 13 -15.49 -0.50 5.18
N LYS A 14 -15.87 -0.37 3.91
CA LYS A 14 -16.38 0.88 3.34
C LYS A 14 -17.66 1.28 4.08
N THR A 15 -17.58 2.24 4.99
CA THR A 15 -18.73 2.87 5.65
C THR A 15 -19.07 4.18 4.95
N SER A 16 -20.31 4.66 5.13
CA SER A 16 -20.78 5.92 4.55
C SER A 16 -20.09 7.18 5.09
N SER A 17 -19.24 7.05 6.13
CA SER A 17 -18.64 8.17 6.86
C SER A 17 -17.12 8.09 7.02
N GLY A 18 -16.45 7.15 6.35
CA GLY A 18 -15.02 6.88 6.56
C GLY A 18 -14.14 7.06 5.31
N ALA A 19 -12.85 7.37 5.54
CA ALA A 19 -11.81 7.34 4.52
C ALA A 19 -11.45 5.88 4.20
N PHE A 20 -12.15 5.27 3.24
CA PHE A 20 -11.75 3.99 2.67
C PHE A 20 -10.63 4.24 1.65
N PRO A 21 -9.48 3.55 1.75
CA PRO A 21 -8.28 3.89 0.96
C PRO A 21 -8.39 3.48 -0.51
N ILE A 22 -9.50 2.84 -0.92
CA ILE A 22 -9.72 2.38 -2.29
C ILE A 22 -10.95 3.08 -2.90
N THR A 23 -10.77 3.68 -4.07
CA THR A 23 -11.83 4.31 -4.86
C THR A 23 -12.03 3.53 -6.16
N ILE A 24 -13.28 3.31 -6.56
CA ILE A 24 -13.63 2.60 -7.80
C ILE A 24 -14.48 3.56 -8.65
N GLU A 25 -14.03 3.82 -9.87
CA GLU A 25 -14.66 4.72 -10.84
C GLU A 25 -14.79 4.02 -12.20
N GLY A 26 -15.96 3.41 -12.43
CA GLY A 26 -16.16 2.53 -13.58
C GLY A 26 -15.23 1.32 -13.47
N ASP A 27 -14.37 1.14 -14.48
CA ASP A 27 -13.40 0.05 -14.50
C ASP A 27 -12.09 0.39 -13.78
N ASN A 28 -11.89 1.64 -13.37
CA ASN A 28 -10.66 2.09 -12.74
C ASN A 28 -10.74 1.95 -11.21
N ILE A 29 -9.62 1.54 -10.63
CA ILE A 29 -9.48 1.29 -9.20
C ILE A 29 -8.25 2.05 -8.74
N TYR A 30 -8.39 2.85 -7.70
CA TYR A 30 -7.33 3.71 -7.17
C TYR A 30 -7.11 3.44 -5.69
N MET A 31 -5.85 3.45 -5.26
CA MET A 31 -5.47 3.41 -3.86
C MET A 31 -4.37 4.43 -3.58
N ASP A 32 -4.66 5.34 -2.65
CA ASP A 32 -3.71 6.29 -2.11
C ASP A 32 -3.25 5.83 -0.73
N LEU A 33 -1.96 5.55 -0.60
CA LEU A 33 -1.35 5.12 0.66
C LEU A 33 -0.28 6.11 1.11
N ASP A 34 -0.57 6.80 2.21
CA ASP A 34 0.38 7.67 2.89
C ASP A 34 1.13 6.88 3.99
N LEU A 35 2.45 6.80 3.85
CA LEU A 35 3.35 6.19 4.81
C LEU A 35 4.08 7.29 5.57
N TYR A 36 3.83 7.36 6.88
CA TYR A 36 4.42 8.39 7.75
C TYR A 36 5.67 7.86 8.45
N LYS A 37 6.75 8.65 8.39
CA LYS A 37 7.95 8.37 9.18
C LYS A 37 7.66 8.70 10.63
N GLN A 38 7.98 7.77 11.54
CA GLN A 38 7.88 8.05 12.97
C GLN A 38 8.93 9.10 13.39
N PRO A 39 8.54 10.19 14.09
CA PRO A 39 9.51 11.15 14.60
C PRO A 39 10.49 10.50 15.59
N GLY A 40 11.76 10.92 15.54
CA GLY A 40 12.80 10.40 16.44
C GLY A 40 13.34 9.01 16.08
N THR A 41 12.91 8.41 14.95
CA THR A 41 13.49 7.17 14.44
C THR A 41 14.50 7.41 13.33
N ASP A 42 15.53 6.57 13.29
CA ASP A 42 16.49 6.55 12.19
C ASP A 42 15.82 6.15 10.88
N PRO A 43 16.38 6.55 9.72
CA PRO A 43 15.94 6.02 8.44
C PRO A 43 16.06 4.49 8.42
N TYR A 44 14.93 3.81 8.31
CA TYR A 44 14.85 2.36 8.16
C TYR A 44 14.29 1.98 6.79
N LYS A 45 14.65 0.77 6.35
CA LYS A 45 14.07 0.15 5.15
C LYS A 45 12.86 -0.67 5.56
N TYR A 46 11.74 -0.41 4.91
CA TYR A 46 10.50 -1.15 5.09
C TYR A 46 10.20 -1.91 3.81
N THR A 47 9.66 -3.12 3.94
CA THR A 47 9.08 -3.84 2.82
C THR A 47 7.58 -3.61 2.86
N VAL A 48 7.01 -3.18 1.74
CA VAL A 48 5.57 -3.05 1.55
C VAL A 48 5.14 -4.10 0.55
N ASP A 49 4.23 -4.97 0.98
CA ASP A 49 3.61 -6.00 0.17
C ASP A 49 2.10 -5.74 0.10
N ILE A 50 1.57 -5.59 -1.11
CA ILE A 50 0.15 -5.34 -1.36
C ILE A 50 -0.37 -6.48 -2.22
N ILE A 51 -1.31 -7.24 -1.68
CA ILE A 51 -1.98 -8.32 -2.41
C ILE A 51 -3.34 -7.82 -2.85
N TYR A 52 -3.67 -8.00 -4.12
CA TYR A 52 -4.92 -7.55 -4.71
C TYR A 52 -5.57 -8.68 -5.55
N PRO A 53 -6.85 -8.56 -5.90
CA PRO A 53 -7.55 -9.57 -6.68
C PRO A 53 -6.91 -9.85 -8.05
N ASP A 54 -6.98 -11.10 -8.50
CA ASP A 54 -6.42 -11.55 -9.78
C ASP A 54 -7.12 -10.96 -11.01
N ASN A 55 -8.36 -10.51 -10.85
CA ASN A 55 -9.13 -9.81 -11.88
C ASN A 55 -8.77 -8.32 -12.02
N TRP A 56 -7.78 -7.81 -11.29
CA TRP A 56 -7.28 -6.44 -11.45
C TRP A 56 -5.97 -6.46 -12.28
N ALA A 57 -5.87 -5.55 -13.24
CA ALA A 57 -4.68 -5.28 -14.04
C ALA A 57 -4.01 -4.01 -13.53
N VAL A 58 -2.72 -4.08 -13.18
CA VAL A 58 -1.95 -2.92 -12.71
C VAL A 58 -1.81 -1.91 -13.85
N THR A 59 -2.22 -0.67 -13.60
CA THR A 59 -2.00 0.46 -14.52
C THR A 59 -0.93 1.42 -14.00
N ASP A 60 -0.80 1.57 -12.69
CA ASP A 60 0.29 2.29 -12.02
C ASP A 60 0.63 1.59 -10.70
N SER A 61 1.92 1.39 -10.44
CA SER A 61 2.44 0.74 -9.23
C SER A 61 3.42 1.60 -8.43
N SER A 62 3.59 2.88 -8.79
CA SER A 62 4.54 3.79 -8.14
C SER A 62 5.96 3.17 -8.03
N GLU A 63 6.60 3.23 -6.86
CA GLU A 63 7.93 2.64 -6.59
C GLU A 63 7.88 1.11 -6.34
N LEU A 64 6.73 0.46 -6.50
CA LEU A 64 6.56 -0.97 -6.23
C LEU A 64 6.71 -1.81 -7.50
N ASN A 65 7.30 -3.00 -7.34
CA ASN A 65 7.40 -3.96 -8.43
C ASN A 65 6.16 -4.85 -8.47
N HIS A 66 5.63 -5.08 -9.67
CA HIS A 66 4.47 -5.93 -9.88
C HIS A 66 4.87 -7.40 -10.09
N ALA A 67 4.21 -8.31 -9.36
CA ALA A 67 4.27 -9.75 -9.56
C ALA A 67 2.87 -10.38 -9.42
N ILE A 68 2.32 -10.93 -10.51
CA ILE A 68 1.02 -11.62 -10.60
C ILE A 68 -0.13 -10.76 -10.04
N SER A 69 -0.44 -10.91 -8.76
CA SER A 69 -1.51 -10.24 -8.01
C SER A 69 -0.97 -9.56 -6.75
N SER A 70 0.30 -9.16 -6.79
CA SER A 70 0.99 -8.49 -5.70
C SER A 70 1.87 -7.35 -6.20
N LEU A 71 2.00 -6.31 -5.38
CA LEU A 71 3.00 -5.26 -5.52
C LEU A 71 3.93 -5.33 -4.32
N THR A 72 5.25 -5.39 -4.58
CA THR A 72 6.27 -5.45 -3.53
C THR A 72 7.34 -4.39 -3.78
N GLY A 73 7.69 -3.64 -2.74
CA GLY A 73 8.77 -2.66 -2.81
C GLY A 73 9.49 -2.47 -1.48
N GLN A 74 10.80 -2.22 -1.57
CA GLN A 74 11.60 -1.81 -0.42
C GLN A 74 11.71 -0.28 -0.40
N LEU A 75 11.16 0.33 0.63
CA LEU A 75 11.08 1.78 0.78
C LEU A 75 12.04 2.24 1.88
N GLU A 76 12.87 3.23 1.56
CA GLU A 76 13.71 3.90 2.55
C GLU A 76 12.93 5.07 3.18
N MET A 77 12.55 4.94 4.45
CA MET A 77 11.73 5.92 5.17
C MET A 77 12.59 7.04 5.77
N LYS A 78 13.22 7.83 4.90
CA LYS A 78 13.93 9.07 5.30
C LYS A 78 12.96 10.20 5.65
N LYS A 79 11.77 10.19 5.03
CA LYS A 79 10.67 11.13 5.17
C LYS A 79 9.35 10.41 4.85
N ASP A 80 8.23 11.09 5.04
CA ASP A 80 6.92 10.62 4.61
C ASP A 80 6.92 10.30 3.11
N LYS A 81 6.19 9.25 2.74
CA LYS A 81 6.07 8.77 1.36
C LYS A 81 4.60 8.62 1.01
N LYS A 82 4.24 9.01 -0.20
CA LYS A 82 2.93 8.76 -0.80
C LYS A 82 3.08 7.74 -1.92
N LEU A 83 2.30 6.68 -1.87
CA LEU A 83 2.18 5.69 -2.93
C LEU A 83 0.80 5.86 -3.57
N ASN A 84 0.76 6.16 -4.86
CA ASN A 84 -0.46 6.18 -5.64
C ASN A 84 -0.47 4.94 -6.51
N LEU A 85 -1.46 4.09 -6.35
CA LEU A 85 -1.58 2.82 -7.05
C LEU A 85 -2.87 2.83 -7.85
N SER A 86 -2.81 2.32 -9.08
CA SER A 86 -4.00 2.19 -9.91
C SER A 86 -4.06 0.85 -10.61
N TRP A 87 -5.28 0.36 -10.75
CA TRP A 87 -5.61 -0.83 -11.50
C TRP A 87 -6.83 -0.58 -12.38
N GLN A 88 -7.06 -1.50 -13.32
CA GLN A 88 -8.31 -1.65 -14.04
C GLN A 88 -8.86 -3.07 -13.87
N TYR A 89 -10.18 -3.23 -13.89
CA TYR A 89 -10.76 -4.57 -14.05
C TYR A 89 -10.33 -5.17 -15.40
N LYS A 90 -9.96 -6.45 -15.39
CA LYS A 90 -9.62 -7.23 -16.59
C LYS A 90 -10.85 -7.63 -17.39
#